data_AF-A0A392U1A1-F1
#
_entry.id   AF-A0A392U1A1-F1
#
_cell.length_a   1.000
_cell.length_b   1.000
_cell.length_c   1.000
_cell.angle_alpha   90.00
_cell.angle_beta   90.00
_cell.angle_gamma   90.00
#
_symmetry.space_group_name_H-M   'P 1'
#
loop_
_entity.id
_entity.type
_entity.pdbx_description
1 polymer ?
#
loop_
_entity_poly.entity_id
_entity_poly.type
_entity_poly.pdbx_seq_one_letter_code
_entity_poly.pdbx_strand_id
1 'polypeptide(L)' 'ARNLTTRAELVERIKKPGEDVFKVAKYSWENALAQLQIVNPDVKFTTEGIGMLRNVRLVIPLYLLF' A
#
# COMPACT_ATOMS: atom_id res chain seq x y z
N ALA A 1 -13.82 -32.44 0.01
CA ALA A 1 -12.86 -31.93 -0.99
C ALA A 1 -12.12 -30.73 -0.38
N ARG A 2 -10.78 -30.73 -0.35
CA ARG A 2 -10.02 -29.54 0.03
C ARG A 2 -10.14 -28.54 -1.13
N ASN A 3 -10.58 -27.34 -0.83
CA ASN A 3 -10.75 -26.24 -1.78
C ASN A 3 -9.35 -25.79 -2.25
N LEU A 4 -8.76 -26.51 -3.21
CA LEU A 4 -7.43 -26.24 -3.76
C LEU A 4 -7.52 -25.00 -4.65
N THR A 5 -7.39 -23.82 -4.05
CA THR A 5 -7.22 -22.56 -4.77
C THR A 5 -5.83 -22.55 -5.40
N THR A 6 -5.75 -22.26 -6.70
CA THR A 6 -4.47 -22.12 -7.38
C THR A 6 -3.71 -20.91 -6.83
N ARG A 7 -2.38 -20.90 -6.94
CA ARG A 7 -1.58 -19.74 -6.51
C ARG A 7 -2.05 -18.44 -7.14
N ALA A 8 -2.42 -18.46 -8.42
CA ALA A 8 -2.92 -17.29 -9.13
C ALA A 8 -4.19 -16.71 -8.48
N GLU A 9 -5.15 -17.57 -8.16
CA GLU A 9 -6.39 -17.17 -7.49
C GLU A 9 -6.15 -16.66 -6.06
N LEU A 10 -5.18 -17.23 -5.33
CA LEU A 10 -4.80 -16.72 -4.02
C LEU A 10 -4.16 -15.32 -4.11
N VAL A 11 -3.27 -15.10 -5.09
CA VAL A 11 -2.66 -13.79 -5.34
C VAL A 11 -3.71 -12.75 -5.70
N GLU A 12 -4.67 -13.09 -6.57
CA GLU A 12 -5.76 -12.19 -6.95
C GLU A 12 -6.64 -11.82 -5.75
N ARG A 13 -6.96 -12.80 -4.89
CA ARG A 13 -7.73 -12.56 -3.66
C ARG A 13 -7.00 -11.68 -2.65
N ILE A 14 -5.67 -11.74 -2.57
CA ILE A 14 -4.86 -10.90 -1.66
C ILE A 14 -4.61 -9.51 -2.25
N LYS A 15 -4.56 -9.39 -3.58
CA LYS A 15 -4.29 -8.13 -4.27
C LYS A 15 -5.32 -7.05 -3.93
N LYS A 16 -6.61 -7.37 -3.98
CA LYS A 16 -7.68 -6.39 -3.74
C LYS A 16 -7.67 -5.81 -2.30
N PRO A 17 -7.64 -6.64 -1.23
CA PRO A 17 -7.44 -6.13 0.13
C PRO A 17 -6.15 -5.32 0.30
N GLY A 18 -5.04 -5.74 -0.35
CA GLY A 18 -3.78 -5.00 -0.32
C GLY A 18 -3.90 -3.61 -0.96
N GLU A 19 -4.57 -3.49 -2.10
CA GLU A 19 -4.85 -2.22 -2.77
C GLU A 19 -5.74 -1.30 -1.93
N ASP A 20 -6.75 -1.84 -1.27
CA ASP A 20 -7.67 -1.05 -0.46
C ASP A 20 -7.00 -0.54 0.83
N VAL A 21 -6.21 -1.37 1.51
CA VAL A 21 -5.37 -0.95 2.65
C VAL A 21 -4.39 0.15 2.21
N PHE A 22 -3.78 0.00 1.04
CA PHE A 22 -2.86 1.00 0.50
C PHE A 22 -3.55 2.35 0.26
N LYS A 23 -4.74 2.36 -0.35
CA LYS A 23 -5.51 3.59 -0.58
C LYS A 23 -5.87 4.28 0.74
N VAL A 24 -6.31 3.51 1.74
CA VAL A 24 -6.65 4.04 3.06
C VAL A 24 -5.42 4.67 3.71
N ALA A 25 -4.28 3.97 3.74
CA ALA A 25 -3.04 4.49 4.30
C ALA A 25 -2.58 5.78 3.61
N LYS A 26 -2.68 5.84 2.27
CA LYS A 26 -2.36 7.04 1.49
C LYS A 26 -3.25 8.21 1.88
N TYR A 27 -4.56 8.00 1.97
CA TYR A 27 -5.51 9.04 2.32
C TYR A 27 -5.31 9.55 3.76
N SER A 28 -5.13 8.64 4.72
CA SER A 28 -4.85 9.00 6.11
C SER A 28 -3.57 9.82 6.25
N TRP A 29 -2.52 9.47 5.49
CA TRP A 29 -1.29 10.23 5.46
C TRP A 29 -1.47 11.64 4.88
N GLU A 30 -2.13 11.76 3.72
CA GLU A 30 -2.43 13.06 3.09
C GLU A 30 -3.23 13.97 4.04
N ASN A 31 -4.21 13.41 4.75
CA ASN A 31 -4.99 14.13 5.76
C ASN A 31 -4.13 14.58 6.96
N ALA A 32 -3.26 13.71 7.48
CA ALA A 32 -2.37 14.07 8.59
C ALA A 32 -1.38 15.19 8.17
N LEU A 33 -0.83 15.10 6.95
CA LEU A 33 0.04 16.14 6.41
C LEU A 33 -0.69 17.48 6.26
N ALA A 34 -1.92 17.48 5.75
CA ALA A 34 -2.73 18.69 5.64
C ALA A 34 -2.99 19.32 7.03
N GLN A 35 -3.31 18.51 8.04
CA GLN A 35 -3.49 18.99 9.41
C GLN A 35 -2.18 19.60 9.96
N LEU A 36 -1.04 18.94 9.74
CA LEU A 36 0.27 19.44 10.17
C LEU A 36 0.66 20.76 9.48
N GLN A 37 0.28 20.96 8.22
CA GLN A 37 0.47 22.21 7.50
C GLN A 37 -0.44 23.33 8.03
N ILE A 38 -1.68 23.02 8.42
CA ILE A 38 -2.59 24.01 9.03
C ILE A 38 -2.02 24.52 10.35
N VAL A 39 -1.51 23.63 11.20
CA VAL A 39 -0.97 24.03 12.51
C VAL A 39 0.47 24.59 12.43
N ASN A 40 1.20 24.35 11.34
CA ASN A 40 2.57 24.84 11.14
C ASN A 40 2.74 25.46 9.73
N PRO A 41 2.13 26.62 9.45
CA PRO A 41 2.13 27.20 8.10
C PRO A 41 3.53 27.58 7.58
N ASP A 42 4.46 27.91 8.48
CA ASP A 42 5.82 28.34 8.13
C ASP A 42 6.81 27.16 8.02
N VAL A 43 6.38 25.93 8.33
CA VAL A 43 7.23 24.75 8.31
C VAL A 43 7.05 24.01 6.99
N LYS A 44 8.13 23.90 6.21
CA LYS A 44 8.15 23.10 4.98
C LYS A 44 8.41 21.62 5.31
N PHE A 45 7.38 20.79 5.18
CA PHE A 45 7.48 19.34 5.31
C PHE A 45 8.12 18.71 4.06
N THR A 46 9.06 17.78 4.26
CA THR A 46 9.57 16.93 3.18
C THR A 46 8.68 15.70 3.02
N THR A 47 8.32 15.38 1.78
CA THR A 47 7.45 14.25 1.44
C THR A 47 8.06 13.34 0.35
N GLU A 48 9.37 13.41 0.17
CA GLU A 48 10.08 12.54 -0.77
C GLU A 48 9.93 11.06 -0.38
N GLY A 49 9.84 10.17 -1.38
CA GLY A 49 9.70 8.72 -1.17
C GLY A 49 8.26 8.22 -0.96
N ILE A 50 7.29 9.07 -0.64
CA ILE A 50 5.88 8.64 -0.43
C ILE A 50 5.23 8.11 -1.72
N GLY A 51 5.59 8.67 -2.87
CA GLY A 51 5.16 8.15 -4.18
C GLY A 51 5.72 6.77 -4.52
N MET A 52 6.79 6.34 -3.86
CA MET A 52 7.48 5.06 -4.14
C MET A 52 6.79 3.86 -3.49
N LEU A 53 5.89 4.08 -2.52
CA LEU A 53 5.10 3.01 -1.90
C LEU A 53 4.17 2.29 -2.89
N ARG A 54 3.85 2.90 -4.05
CA ARG A 54 3.09 2.25 -5.14
C ARG A 54 3.79 1.00 -5.71
N ASN A 55 5.10 0.85 -5.50
CA ASN A 55 5.90 -0.23 -6.05
C ASN A 55 6.40 -1.24 -5.00
N VAL A 56 5.78 -1.31 -3.82
CA VAL A 56 5.79 -2.58 -3.08
C VAL A 56 4.73 -3.46 -3.74
N ARG A 57 4.99 -3.81 -5.01
CA ARG A 57 4.44 -5.02 -5.61
C ARG A 57 4.71 -6.07 -4.56
N LEU A 58 3.69 -6.74 -4.03
CA LEU A 58 3.88 -7.91 -3.18
C LEU A 58 4.85 -8.81 -3.96
N VAL A 59 6.14 -8.71 -3.67
CA VAL A 59 7.17 -9.57 -4.22
C VAL A 59 6.94 -10.84 -3.46
N ILE A 60 5.90 -11.58 -3.86
CA ILE A 60 5.79 -12.99 -3.58
C ILE A 60 7.00 -13.55 -4.31
N PRO A 61 8.04 -13.95 -3.58
CA PRO A 61 9.30 -14.25 -4.20
C PRO A 61 9.11 -15.43 -5.15
N LEU A 62 9.80 -15.40 -6.29
CA LEU A 62 9.68 -16.42 -7.33
C LEU A 62 9.98 -17.84 -6.79
N TYR A 63 10.75 -17.97 -5.70
CA TYR A 63 11.00 -19.25 -5.02
C TYR A 63 9.78 -19.86 -4.31
N LEU A 64 8.70 -19.09 -4.17
CA LEU A 64 7.42 -19.64 -3.77
C LEU A 64 6.66 -20.18 -5.01
N LEU A 65 6.93 -19.71 -6.23
CA LEU A 65 6.19 -20.08 -7.46
C LEU A 65 6.63 -21.41 -8.11
N PHE A 66 7.52 -22.18 -7.49
CA PHE A 66 7.92 -23.52 -7.94
C PHE A 66 7.79 -24.54 -6.82
#